data_AF-A0A6C0QMG2-F1
#
_entry.id   AF-A0A6C0QMG2-F1
#
_cell.length_a   1.000
_cell.length_b   1.000
_cell.length_c   1.000
_cell.angle_alpha   90.00
_cell.angle_beta   90.00
_cell.angle_gamma   90.00
#
_symmetry.space_group_name_H-M   'P 1'
#
loop_
_entity.id
_entity.type
_entity.pdbx_description
1 polymer ?
#
loop_
_entity_poly.entity_id
_entity_poly.type
_entity_poly.pdbx_seq_one_letter_code
_entity_poly.pdbx_strand_id
1 'polypeptide(L)'
;MSLDFDISDFLAKTQANVTGVMQAGKVGVQDSLDDLARIATNIAPIDKGTLRRTVDTKVKATGSSVIGEVSFSAVETSKRGRFNYALWTHEMTYKLGEQSQAAPGVDGYSVGNKYLSRPLYGEQTKYWKWVADSIRGRIGR
;
A
#
# COMPACT_ATOMS: atom_id res chain seq x y z
N MET A 1 -35.49 -29.79 37.58
CA MET A 1 -35.55 -29.71 36.11
C MET A 1 -34.48 -28.71 35.71
N SER A 2 -33.44 -29.12 34.97
CA SER A 2 -32.44 -28.20 34.40
C SER A 2 -32.65 -28.10 32.90
N LEU A 3 -32.24 -26.96 32.34
CA LEU A 3 -32.33 -26.67 30.92
C LEU A 3 -30.92 -26.24 30.49
N ASP A 4 -30.29 -27.07 29.66
CA ASP A 4 -28.94 -26.83 29.16
C ASP A 4 -29.01 -26.20 27.77
N PHE A 5 -28.38 -25.04 27.61
CA PHE A 5 -28.24 -24.37 26.32
C PHE A 5 -26.85 -24.64 25.76
N ASP A 6 -26.77 -25.40 24.67
CA ASP A 6 -25.53 -25.56 23.89
C ASP A 6 -25.43 -24.42 22.86
N ILE A 7 -24.42 -23.57 23.04
CA ILE A 7 -24.12 -22.43 22.16
C ILE A 7 -22.81 -22.62 21.38
N SER A 8 -22.22 -23.81 21.41
CA SER A 8 -20.87 -24.07 20.88
C SER A 8 -20.76 -23.79 19.38
N ASP A 9 -21.76 -24.21 18.60
CA ASP A 9 -21.82 -23.98 17.15
C ASP A 9 -21.94 -22.48 16.81
N PHE A 10 -22.74 -21.74 17.60
CA PHE A 10 -22.85 -20.29 17.46
C PHE A 10 -21.51 -19.58 17.72
N LEU A 11 -20.80 -19.97 18.78
CA LEU A 11 -19.48 -19.41 19.10
C LEU A 11 -18.45 -19.74 18.02
N ALA A 12 -18.44 -20.98 17.52
CA ALA A 12 -17.54 -21.41 16.45
C ALA A 12 -17.78 -20.61 15.15
N LYS A 13 -19.04 -20.45 14.73
CA LYS A 13 -19.42 -19.66 13.55
C LYS A 13 -19.07 -18.19 13.71
N THR A 14 -19.30 -17.62 14.90
CA THR A 14 -18.95 -16.23 15.21
C THR A 14 -17.44 -16.01 15.08
N GLN A 15 -16.62 -16.90 15.65
CA GLN A 15 -15.16 -16.81 15.55
C GLN A 15 -14.68 -16.96 14.09
N ALA A 16 -15.25 -17.90 13.33
CA ALA A 16 -14.93 -18.09 11.92
C ALA A 16 -15.26 -16.84 11.07
N ASN A 17 -16.35 -16.14 11.40
CA ASN A 17 -16.73 -14.89 10.74
C ASN A 17 -15.78 -13.75 11.10
N VAL A 18 -15.38 -13.61 12.36
CA VAL A 18 -14.38 -12.60 12.79
C VAL A 18 -13.06 -12.81 12.04
N THR A 19 -12.55 -14.04 12.02
CA THR A 19 -11.31 -14.38 11.28
C THR A 19 -11.48 -14.11 9.78
N GLY A 20 -12.64 -14.44 9.22
CA GLY A 20 -12.96 -14.19 7.81
C GLY A 20 -12.93 -12.69 7.47
N VAL A 21 -13.54 -11.85 8.30
CA VAL A 21 -13.55 -10.38 8.13
C VAL A 21 -12.13 -9.82 8.17
N MET A 22 -11.31 -10.27 9.12
CA MET A 22 -9.91 -9.85 9.22
C MET A 22 -9.11 -10.21 7.97
N GLN A 23 -9.28 -11.44 7.46
CA GLN A 23 -8.60 -11.88 6.25
C GLN A 23 -9.07 -11.10 5.01
N ALA A 24 -10.36 -10.81 4.91
CA ALA A 24 -10.92 -10.00 3.82
C ALA A 24 -10.38 -8.56 3.87
N GLY A 25 -10.27 -7.96 5.06
CA GLY A 25 -9.63 -6.67 5.25
C GLY A 25 -8.16 -6.68 4.82
N LYS A 26 -7.42 -7.75 5.14
CA LYS A 26 -6.03 -7.94 4.67
C LYS A 26 -5.91 -7.93 3.16
N VAL A 27 -6.83 -8.62 2.46
CA VAL A 27 -6.87 -8.65 0.99
C VAL A 27 -7.12 -7.25 0.43
N GLY A 28 -8.14 -6.54 0.91
CA GLY A 28 -8.42 -5.19 0.40
C GLY A 28 -7.30 -4.18 0.66
N VAL A 29 -6.58 -4.33 1.77
CA VAL A 29 -5.37 -3.52 2.03
C VAL A 29 -4.25 -3.90 1.07
N GLN A 30 -4.00 -5.19 0.83
CA GLN A 30 -2.99 -5.65 -0.14
C GLN A 30 -3.28 -5.09 -1.54
N ASP A 31 -4.51 -5.21 -2.03
CA ASP A 31 -4.91 -4.70 -3.35
C ASP A 31 -4.66 -3.19 -3.46
N SER A 32 -4.94 -2.46 -2.39
CA SER A 32 -4.69 -1.01 -2.31
C SER A 32 -3.19 -0.68 -2.34
N LEU A 33 -2.35 -1.47 -1.65
CA LEU A 33 -0.90 -1.29 -1.67
C LEU A 33 -0.31 -1.62 -3.03
N ASP A 34 -0.78 -2.65 -3.71
CA ASP A 34 -0.29 -3.07 -5.01
C ASP A 34 -0.58 -1.98 -6.06
N ASP A 35 -1.77 -1.39 -6.02
CA ASP A 35 -2.11 -0.24 -6.87
C ASP A 35 -1.27 1.00 -6.52
N LEU A 36 -1.12 1.33 -5.24
CA LEU A 36 -0.28 2.45 -4.81
C LEU A 36 1.17 2.25 -5.25
N ALA A 37 1.73 1.05 -5.09
CA ALA A 37 3.07 0.70 -5.51
C ALA A 37 3.24 0.79 -7.03
N ARG A 38 2.24 0.33 -7.79
CA ARG A 38 2.21 0.47 -9.26
C ARG A 38 2.24 1.94 -9.68
N ILE A 39 1.36 2.78 -9.12
CA ILE A 39 1.32 4.21 -9.47
C ILE A 39 2.64 4.88 -9.06
N ALA A 40 3.05 4.71 -7.80
CA ALA A 40 4.25 5.33 -7.24
C ALA A 40 5.51 4.96 -8.02
N THR A 41 5.64 3.70 -8.46
CA THR A 41 6.77 3.23 -9.26
C THR A 41 6.79 3.87 -10.64
N ASN A 42 5.63 3.99 -11.29
CA ASN A 42 5.53 4.58 -12.62
C ASN A 42 5.77 6.10 -12.63
N ILE A 43 5.48 6.79 -11.53
CA ILE A 43 5.69 8.24 -11.42
C ILE A 43 6.96 8.62 -10.64
N ALA A 44 7.67 7.67 -10.05
CA ALA A 44 8.98 7.94 -9.46
C ALA A 44 9.97 8.36 -10.56
N PRO A 45 10.82 9.37 -10.34
CA PRO A 45 11.78 9.79 -11.37
C PRO A 45 12.71 8.67 -11.84
N ILE A 46 13.00 8.68 -13.14
CA ILE A 46 13.98 7.85 -13.81
C ILE A 46 15.29 8.63 -13.87
N ASP A 47 16.22 8.24 -13.00
CA ASP A 47 17.64 8.53 -13.18
C ASP A 47 18.33 7.26 -13.70
N LYS A 48 18.78 6.36 -12.81
CA LYS A 48 19.33 5.04 -13.19
C LYS A 48 18.30 3.90 -13.17
N GLY A 49 17.03 4.22 -12.90
CA GLY A 49 15.96 3.24 -12.69
C GLY A 49 16.04 2.45 -11.37
N THR A 50 17.13 2.56 -10.60
CA THR A 50 17.32 1.86 -9.31
C THR A 50 16.19 2.14 -8.33
N LEU A 51 15.73 3.39 -8.22
CA LEU A 51 14.63 3.76 -7.33
C LEU A 51 13.34 2.99 -7.66
N ARG A 52 13.00 2.86 -8.94
CA ARG A 52 11.79 2.15 -9.38
C ARG A 52 11.86 0.64 -9.12
N ARG A 53 13.06 0.07 -8.95
CA ARG A 53 13.27 -1.36 -8.70
C ARG A 53 13.23 -1.73 -7.23
N THR A 54 13.20 -0.76 -6.33
CA THR A 54 13.30 -0.98 -4.88
C THR A 54 12.02 -0.68 -4.14
N VAL A 55 10.89 -0.69 -4.85
CA VAL A 55 9.56 -0.67 -4.24
C VAL A 55 9.35 -1.96 -3.44
N ASP A 56 8.89 -1.81 -2.21
CA ASP A 56 8.53 -2.92 -1.32
C ASP A 56 7.16 -2.64 -0.69
N THR A 57 6.32 -3.67 -0.63
CA THR A 57 4.97 -3.60 -0.05
C THR A 57 4.85 -4.60 1.08
N LYS A 58 4.32 -4.17 2.22
CA LYS A 58 4.16 -5.02 3.39
C LYS A 58 2.82 -4.82 4.05
N VAL A 59 2.10 -5.91 4.30
CA VAL A 59 0.88 -5.92 5.11
C VAL A 59 1.16 -6.62 6.44
N LYS A 60 0.88 -5.93 7.54
CA LYS A 60 0.96 -6.47 8.91
C LYS A 60 -0.44 -6.49 9.51
N ALA A 61 -0.83 -7.63 10.07
CA ALA A 61 -2.01 -7.72 10.93
C ALA A 61 -1.55 -7.79 12.38
N THR A 62 -1.97 -6.83 13.21
CA THR A 62 -1.64 -6.77 14.64
C THR A 62 -2.92 -6.63 15.45
N GLY A 63 -3.30 -7.70 16.15
CA GLY A 63 -4.56 -7.75 16.89
C GLY A 63 -5.75 -7.50 15.96
N SER A 64 -6.46 -6.39 16.20
CA SER A 64 -7.61 -5.94 15.40
C SER A 64 -7.26 -4.96 14.27
N SER A 65 -5.97 -4.67 14.04
CA SER A 65 -5.52 -3.71 13.04
C SER A 65 -4.84 -4.38 11.86
N VAL A 66 -5.10 -3.87 10.65
CA VAL A 66 -4.35 -4.22 9.44
C VAL A 66 -3.65 -2.95 8.96
N ILE A 67 -2.32 -3.00 8.90
CA ILE A 67 -1.46 -1.88 8.50
C ILE A 67 -0.77 -2.26 7.19
N GLY A 68 -0.88 -1.39 6.20
CA GLY A 68 -0.17 -1.50 4.94
C GLY A 68 0.96 -0.48 4.83
N GLU A 69 2.11 -0.92 4.32
CA GLU A 69 3.30 -0.10 4.12
C GLU A 69 3.76 -0.25 2.67
N VAL A 70 4.01 0.87 1.99
CA VAL A 70 4.76 0.91 0.71
C VAL A 70 6.03 1.72 0.95
N SER A 71 7.17 1.19 0.58
CA SER A 71 8.46 1.83 0.79
C SER A 71 9.33 1.78 -0.46
N PHE A 72 10.23 2.76 -0.57
CA PHE A 72 11.25 2.83 -1.61
C PHE A 72 12.61 2.97 -0.93
N SER A 73 13.60 2.23 -1.41
CA SER A 73 14.96 2.26 -0.84
C SER A 73 16.00 2.49 -1.93
N ALA A 74 16.56 3.69 -1.97
CA ALA A 74 17.69 4.00 -2.84
C ALA A 74 18.75 4.67 -1.99
N VAL A 75 19.69 3.87 -1.51
CA VAL A 75 20.79 4.34 -0.69
C VAL A 75 22.08 4.11 -1.45
N GLU A 76 22.78 5.19 -1.78
CA GLU A 76 24.12 5.09 -2.35
C GLU A 76 25.17 5.39 -1.28
N THR A 77 26.27 4.65 -1.32
CA THR A 77 27.45 4.89 -0.48
C THR A 77 28.49 5.60 -1.32
N SER A 78 28.95 6.76 -0.85
CA SER A 78 30.06 7.51 -1.46
C SER A 78 31.21 7.70 -0.47
N LYS A 79 32.34 8.24 -0.94
CA LYS A 79 33.47 8.64 -0.07
C LYS A 79 33.06 9.64 1.03
N ARG A 80 31.89 10.28 0.92
CA ARG A 80 31.33 11.24 1.89
C ARG A 80 30.24 10.65 2.79
N GLY A 81 30.00 9.34 2.72
CA GLY A 81 29.01 8.64 3.56
C GLY A 81 27.82 8.07 2.79
N ARG A 82 26.81 7.63 3.55
CA ARG A 82 25.58 7.01 3.07
C ARG A 82 24.52 8.08 2.78
N PHE A 83 24.01 8.15 1.54
CA PHE A 83 23.00 9.12 1.14
C PHE A 83 21.69 8.42 0.73
N ASN A 84 20.57 8.85 1.32
CA ASN A 84 19.24 8.31 1.02
C ASN A 84 18.60 9.08 -0.15
N TYR A 85 18.87 8.62 -1.36
CA TYR A 85 18.30 9.16 -2.59
C TYR A 85 16.78 8.99 -2.68
N ALA A 86 16.20 7.94 -2.09
CA ALA A 86 14.75 7.74 -2.15
C ALA A 86 14.00 8.90 -1.45
N LEU A 87 14.46 9.27 -0.25
CA LEU A 87 13.90 10.38 0.52
C LEU A 87 14.14 11.72 -0.17
N TRP A 88 15.38 11.97 -0.61
CA TRP A 88 15.73 13.22 -1.27
C TRP A 88 14.89 13.45 -2.54
N THR A 89 14.77 12.41 -3.39
CA THR A 89 13.99 12.45 -4.63
C THR A 89 12.49 12.60 -4.34
N HIS A 90 12.01 12.07 -3.22
CA HIS A 90 10.61 12.19 -2.83
C HIS A 90 10.26 13.60 -2.35
N GLU A 91 11.14 14.23 -1.58
CA GLU A 91 10.86 15.47 -0.86
C GLU A 91 11.28 16.74 -1.61
N MET A 92 12.44 16.70 -2.27
CA MET A 92 13.05 17.91 -2.82
C MET A 92 12.41 18.36 -4.13
N THR A 93 12.62 19.64 -4.45
CA THR A 93 12.36 20.18 -5.78
C THR A 93 13.65 20.14 -6.59
N TYR A 94 13.59 19.58 -7.80
CA TYR A 94 14.73 19.45 -8.71
C TYR A 94 14.23 19.44 -10.15
N LYS A 95 15.14 19.67 -11.10
CA LYS A 95 14.85 19.51 -12.52
C LYS A 95 14.92 18.02 -12.86
N LEU A 96 13.85 17.49 -13.41
CA LEU A 96 13.81 16.13 -13.93
C LEU A 96 14.81 15.99 -15.09
N GLY A 97 15.53 14.86 -15.15
CA GLY A 97 16.34 14.51 -16.31
C GLY A 97 15.48 14.22 -17.55
N GLU A 98 16.08 14.24 -18.73
CA GLU A 98 15.38 14.08 -20.03
C GLU A 98 14.47 12.84 -20.06
N GLN A 99 14.95 11.70 -19.55
CA GLN A 99 14.17 10.47 -19.48
C GLN A 99 12.92 10.58 -18.59
N SER A 100 13.04 11.27 -17.45
CA SER A 100 11.91 11.51 -16.55
C SER A 100 10.90 12.51 -17.12
N GLN A 101 11.37 13.49 -17.89
CA GLN A 101 10.51 14.47 -18.56
C GLN A 101 9.74 13.86 -19.74
N ALA A 102 10.38 12.96 -20.48
CA ALA A 102 9.78 12.27 -21.62
C ALA A 102 8.86 11.11 -21.21
N ALA A 103 9.01 10.59 -19.98
CA ALA A 103 8.22 9.48 -19.51
C ALA A 103 6.74 9.89 -19.32
N PRO A 104 5.78 9.12 -19.88
CA PRO A 104 4.39 9.35 -19.61
C PRO A 104 4.10 9.08 -18.13
N GLY A 105 3.28 9.95 -17.53
CA GLY A 105 2.68 9.68 -16.23
C GLY A 105 1.71 8.50 -16.27
N VAL A 106 1.08 8.20 -15.14
CA VAL A 106 0.02 7.18 -15.06
C VAL A 106 -1.14 7.71 -14.22
N ASP A 107 -2.36 7.35 -14.58
CA ASP A 107 -3.57 7.64 -13.78
C ASP A 107 -3.73 9.13 -13.41
N GLY A 108 -3.34 10.03 -14.33
CA GLY A 108 -3.39 11.49 -14.11
C GLY A 108 -2.20 12.06 -13.31
N TYR A 109 -1.26 11.24 -12.88
CA TYR A 109 -0.06 11.66 -12.17
C TYR A 109 1.14 11.77 -13.10
N SER A 110 1.74 12.95 -13.15
CA SER A 110 3.04 13.18 -13.79
C SER A 110 4.20 12.58 -13.00
N VAL A 111 5.23 12.13 -13.71
CA VAL A 111 6.51 11.72 -13.12
C VAL A 111 7.12 12.88 -12.34
N GLY A 112 7.57 12.64 -11.11
CA GLY A 112 8.14 13.70 -10.29
C GLY A 112 8.29 13.39 -8.80
N ASN A 113 8.59 14.42 -8.03
CA ASN A 113 8.64 14.33 -6.58
C ASN A 113 7.26 13.97 -6.00
N LYS A 114 7.25 13.63 -4.71
CA LYS A 114 6.05 13.18 -3.98
C LYS A 114 5.36 11.98 -4.64
N TYR A 115 6.13 11.15 -5.33
CA TYR A 115 5.64 9.98 -6.08
C TYR A 115 4.88 8.95 -5.23
N LEU A 116 5.11 8.91 -3.92
CA LEU A 116 4.35 8.06 -2.99
C LEU A 116 3.15 8.78 -2.33
N SER A 117 3.32 10.04 -1.91
CA SER A 117 2.31 10.78 -1.15
C SER A 117 1.19 11.34 -2.03
N ARG A 118 1.52 11.78 -3.26
CA ARG A 118 0.51 12.22 -4.24
C ARG A 118 -0.55 11.14 -4.54
N PRO A 119 -0.18 9.91 -4.93
CA PRO A 119 -1.17 8.86 -5.14
C PRO A 119 -1.79 8.36 -3.84
N LEU A 120 -1.04 8.29 -2.73
CA LEU A 120 -1.60 7.86 -1.44
C LEU A 120 -2.80 8.74 -1.03
N TYR A 121 -2.66 10.07 -1.11
CA TYR A 121 -3.74 10.98 -0.75
C TYR A 121 -4.79 11.13 -1.84
N GLY A 122 -4.40 11.13 -3.12
CA GLY A 122 -5.36 11.28 -4.22
C GLY A 122 -6.26 10.05 -4.41
N GLU A 123 -5.74 8.85 -4.17
CA GLU A 123 -6.48 7.59 -4.31
C GLU A 123 -7.11 7.10 -3.00
N GLN A 124 -7.01 7.88 -1.92
CA GLN A 124 -7.46 7.46 -0.58
C GLN A 124 -8.91 6.98 -0.57
N THR A 125 -9.81 7.68 -1.27
CA THR A 125 -11.23 7.29 -1.35
C THR A 125 -11.41 5.96 -2.09
N LYS A 126 -10.63 5.70 -3.13
CA LYS A 126 -10.64 4.44 -3.89
C LYS A 126 -10.19 3.29 -2.98
N TYR A 127 -9.10 3.47 -2.25
CA TYR A 127 -8.57 2.45 -1.34
C TYR A 127 -9.53 2.13 -0.19
N TRP A 128 -10.14 3.15 0.41
CA TRP A 128 -11.18 2.90 1.43
C TRP A 128 -12.36 2.11 0.88
N LYS A 129 -12.78 2.40 -0.35
CA LYS A 129 -13.85 1.64 -1.01
C LYS A 129 -13.45 0.19 -1.23
N TRP A 130 -12.25 -0.08 -1.74
CA TRP A 130 -11.78 -1.46 -1.97
C TRP A 130 -11.71 -2.26 -0.68
N VAL A 131 -11.14 -1.69 0.39
CA VAL A 131 -11.12 -2.34 1.71
C VAL A 131 -12.53 -2.66 2.21
N ALA A 132 -13.45 -1.69 2.10
CA ALA A 132 -14.84 -1.88 2.52
C ALA A 132 -15.56 -2.95 1.70
N ASP A 133 -15.35 -2.96 0.38
CA ASP A 133 -15.98 -3.92 -0.54
C ASP A 133 -15.44 -5.34 -0.32
N SER A 134 -14.13 -5.51 -0.04
CA SER A 134 -13.56 -6.81 0.35
C SER A 134 -14.21 -7.35 1.63
N ILE A 135 -14.38 -6.49 2.66
CA ILE A 135 -15.03 -6.88 3.93
C ILE A 135 -16.51 -7.22 3.71
N ARG A 136 -17.26 -6.38 2.98
CA ARG A 136 -18.67 -6.62 2.66
C ARG A 136 -18.87 -7.93 1.91
N GLY A 137 -18.00 -8.23 0.94
CA GLY A 137 -18.02 -9.49 0.20
C GLY A 137 -17.85 -10.74 1.07
N ARG A 138 -17.30 -10.59 2.29
CA ARG A 138 -17.21 -11.69 3.27
C ARG A 138 -18.42 -11.79 4.19
N ILE A 139 -19.04 -10.66 4.56
CA ILE A 139 -20.19 -10.61 5.47
C ILE A 139 -21.50 -10.95 4.73
N GLY A 140 -21.63 -10.57 3.45
CA GLY A 140 -22.79 -10.85 2.62
C GLY A 140 -22.87 -12.29 2.07
N ARG A 141 -22.04 -13.21 2.59
CA ARG A 141 -22.03 -14.65 2.28
C ARG A 141 -22.40 -15.42 3.54
#